data_AF-A0A3L9HKS3-F1
#
_entry.id   AF-A0A3L9HKS3-F1
#
_cell.length_a   1.000
_cell.length_b   1.000
_cell.length_c   1.000
_cell.angle_alpha   90.00
_cell.angle_beta   90.00
_cell.angle_gamma   90.00
#
_symmetry.space_group_name_H-M   'P 1'
#
loop_
_entity.id
_entity.type
_entity.pdbx_description
1 polymer ?
#
loop_
_entity_poly.entity_id
_entity_poly.type
_entity_poly.pdbx_seq_one_letter_code
_entity_poly.pdbx_strand_id
1 'polypeptide(L)' 'QPKALLLDEPFSRLDVALRDNFRQWVFSEVRELAIPVVQVTHDLQDVPADSSVLDMAQWSENYNKLR' A
#
# COMPACT_ATOMS: atom_id res chain seq x y z
N GLN A 1 -0.86 21.55 2.35
CA GLN A 1 -1.00 20.25 1.68
C GLN A 1 0.01 19.27 2.31
N PRO A 2 -0.34 17.99 2.51
CA PRO A 2 0.58 17.00 3.08
C PRO A 2 1.73 16.68 2.13
N LYS A 3 2.90 16.34 2.67
CA LYS A 3 4.09 15.98 1.87
C LYS A 3 4.17 14.50 1.51
N ALA A 4 3.44 13.66 2.22
CA ALA A 4 3.36 12.22 2.04
C ALA A 4 2.10 11.69 2.72
N LEU A 5 1.66 10.49 2.35
CA LEU A 5 0.58 9.76 3.01
C LEU A 5 1.09 8.41 3.52
N LEU A 6 0.69 8.07 4.74
CA LEU A 6 0.85 6.74 5.32
C LEU A 6 -0.54 6.11 5.40
N LEU A 7 -0.71 4.97 4.74
CA LEU A 7 -1.97 4.22 4.73
C LEU A 7 -1.76 2.90 5.46
N ASP A 8 -2.52 2.67 6.53
CA ASP A 8 -2.47 1.44 7.32
C ASP A 8 -3.79 0.68 7.11
N GLU A 9 -3.72 -0.45 6.40
CA GLU A 9 -4.87 -1.28 6.03
C GLU A 9 -6.07 -0.51 5.46
N PRO A 10 -5.86 0.39 4.48
CA PRO A 10 -6.85 1.41 4.09
C PRO A 10 -8.15 0.84 3.50
N PHE A 11 -8.12 -0.41 3.03
CA PHE A 11 -9.24 -1.04 2.32
C PHE A 11 -9.87 -2.23 3.06
N SER A 12 -9.35 -2.56 4.24
CA SER A 12 -9.70 -3.76 5.01
C SER A 12 -11.17 -3.86 5.45
N ARG A 13 -11.90 -2.74 5.49
CA ARG A 13 -13.31 -2.67 5.93
C ARG A 13 -14.31 -2.50 4.79
N LEU A 14 -13.87 -2.58 3.54
CA LEU A 14 -14.74 -2.42 2.37
C LEU A 14 -15.16 -3.79 1.84
N ASP A 15 -16.39 -3.88 1.33
CA ASP A 15 -16.77 -5.03 0.52
C ASP A 15 -15.97 -5.05 -0.80
N VAL A 16 -15.98 -6.19 -1.49
CA VAL A 16 -15.15 -6.41 -2.69
C VAL A 16 -15.42 -5.36 -3.78
N ALA A 17 -16.69 -5.01 -4.01
CA ALA A 17 -17.06 -4.10 -5.08
C ALA A 17 -16.67 -2.64 -4.76
N LEU A 18 -16.88 -2.22 -3.52
CA LEU A 18 -16.50 -0.89 -3.05
C LEU A 18 -14.98 -0.75 -2.94
N ARG A 19 -14.29 -1.82 -2.54
CA ARG A 19 -12.83 -1.89 -2.43
C ARG A 19 -12.15 -1.55 -3.74
N ASP A 20 -12.54 -2.18 -4.84
CA ASP A 20 -11.87 -1.96 -6.14
C ASP A 20 -12.01 -0.52 -6.62
N ASN A 21 -13.23 0.03 -6.59
CA ASN A 21 -13.49 1.40 -7.01
C ASN A 21 -12.77 2.42 -6.13
N PHE A 22 -12.84 2.23 -4.81
CA PHE A 22 -12.22 3.14 -3.86
C PHE A 22 -10.69 3.09 -3.94
N ARG A 23 -10.10 1.90 -4.10
CA ARG A 23 -8.67 1.71 -4.32
C ARG A 23 -8.19 2.44 -5.58
N GLN A 24 -8.90 2.28 -6.70
CA GLN A 24 -8.57 2.97 -7.95
C GLN A 24 -8.63 4.50 -7.77
N TRP A 25 -9.68 4.99 -7.11
CA TRP A 25 -9.85 6.41 -6.86
C TRP A 25 -8.72 6.98 -5.98
N VAL A 26 -8.42 6.37 -4.83
CA VAL A 26 -7.33 6.82 -3.93
C VAL A 26 -6.02 6.92 -4.68
N PHE A 27 -5.64 5.90 -5.44
CA PHE A 27 -4.38 5.91 -6.17
C PHE A 27 -4.35 6.88 -7.35
N SER A 28 -5.50 7.21 -7.95
CA SER A 28 -5.58 8.27 -8.96
C SER A 28 -5.29 9.63 -8.32
N GLU A 29 -6.01 9.96 -7.25
CA GLU A 29 -5.91 11.27 -6.57
C GLU A 29 -4.50 11.55 -6.07
N VAL A 30 -3.87 10.59 -5.38
CA VAL A 30 -2.51 10.80 -4.84
C VAL A 30 -1.46 10.94 -5.94
N ARG A 31 -1.65 10.29 -7.10
CA ARG A 31 -0.77 10.46 -8.27
C ARG A 31 -0.98 11.83 -8.91
N GLU A 32 -2.21 12.26 -9.08
CA GLU A 32 -2.54 13.60 -9.62
C GLU A 32 -1.97 14.72 -8.75
N LEU A 33 -2.02 14.54 -7.43
CA LEU A 33 -1.46 15.48 -6.46
C LEU A 33 0.05 15.33 -6.25
N ALA A 34 0.69 14.36 -6.90
CA ALA A 34 2.10 14.02 -6.73
C ALA A 34 2.52 13.80 -5.25
N ILE A 35 1.63 13.17 -4.46
CA ILE A 35 1.88 12.86 -3.06
C ILE A 35 2.46 11.44 -2.96
N PRO A 36 3.69 11.28 -2.45
CA PRO A 36 4.25 9.96 -2.21
C PRO A 36 3.46 9.21 -1.12
N VAL A 37 3.24 7.91 -1.34
CA VAL A 37 2.46 7.05 -0.45
C VAL A 37 3.34 5.92 0.07
N VAL A 38 3.25 5.66 1.38
CA VAL A 38 3.67 4.41 1.99
C VAL A 38 2.40 3.68 2.44
N GLN A 39 2.20 2.47 1.95
CA GLN A 39 1.06 1.63 2.32
C GLN A 39 1.54 0.41 3.08
N VAL A 40 0.85 0.09 4.18
CA VAL A 40 0.97 -1.17 4.90
C VAL A 40 -0.31 -1.96 4.65
N THR A 41 -0.15 -3.18 4.15
CA THR A 41 -1.26 -4.09 3.87
C THR A 41 -0.81 -5.54 3.94
N HIS A 42 -1.71 -6.43 4.33
CA HIS A 42 -1.56 -7.88 4.22
C HIS A 42 -2.10 -8.45 2.89
N ASP A 43 -2.74 -7.65 2.04
CA ASP A 43 -3.32 -8.11 0.78
C ASP A 43 -2.57 -7.56 -0.43
N LEU A 44 -1.95 -8.45 -1.20
CA LEU A 44 -1.22 -8.11 -2.42
C LEU A 44 -2.11 -7.49 -3.50
N GLN A 45 -3.42 -7.72 -3.46
CA GLN A 45 -4.35 -7.08 -4.39
C GLN A 45 -4.38 -5.55 -4.20
N ASP A 46 -4.09 -5.05 -3.00
CA ASP A 46 -4.08 -3.61 -2.72
C ASP A 46 -2.82 -2.91 -3.22
N VAL A 47 -1.84 -3.65 -3.75
CA VAL A 47 -0.59 -3.11 -4.29
C VAL A 47 -0.80 -2.70 -5.75
N PRO A 48 -0.57 -1.41 -6.10
CA PRO A 48 -0.56 -1.00 -7.50
C PRO A 48 0.59 -1.66 -8.27
N ALA A 49 0.34 -2.06 -9.52
CA ALA A 49 1.28 -2.84 -10.35
C ALA A 49 2.73 -2.29 -10.40
N ASP A 50 2.91 -0.97 -10.43
CA ASP A 50 4.22 -0.32 -10.55
C ASP A 50 4.83 0.11 -9.20
N SER A 51 4.41 -0.51 -8.10
CA SER A 51 4.87 -0.15 -6.75
C SER A 51 6.06 -0.97 -6.32
N SER A 52 7.03 -0.34 -5.66
CA SER A 52 8.06 -1.05 -4.90
C SER A 52 7.44 -1.71 -3.67
N VAL A 53 7.63 -3.02 -3.53
CA VAL A 53 7.12 -3.80 -2.39
C VAL A 53 8.27 -4.22 -1.49
N LEU A 54 8.11 -3.96 -0.19
CA LEU A 54 8.97 -4.53 0.85
C LEU A 54 8.22 -5.69 1.52
N ASP A 55 8.65 -6.92 1.26
CA ASP A 55 8.13 -8.09 1.96
C ASP A 55 8.74 -8.15 3.37
N MET A 56 7.89 -7.94 4.38
CA MET A 56 8.31 -7.91 5.78
C MET A 56 8.68 -9.29 6.32
N ALA A 57 8.08 -10.38 5.81
CA ALA A 57 8.42 -11.73 6.21
C ALA A 57 9.81 -12.09 5.69
N GLN A 58 10.06 -11.81 4.39
CA GLN A 58 11.38 -12.01 3.79
C GLN A 58 12.45 -11.14 4.48
N TRP A 59 12.11 -9.89 4.82
CA TRP A 59 13.02 -9.00 5.54
C TRP A 59 13.42 -9.56 6.92
N SER A 60 12.44 -10.05 7.69
CA SER A 60 12.67 -10.65 9.01
C SER A 60 13.55 -11.91 8.91
N GLU A 61 13.30 -12.78 7.94
CA GLU A 61 14.13 -13.97 7.71
C GLU A 61 15.58 -13.62 7.36
N ASN A 62 15.78 -12.64 6.47
CA ASN A 62 17.12 -12.19 6.09
C ASN A 62 17.85 -11.56 7.27
N TYR A 63 17.16 -10.76 8.08
CA TYR A 63 17.72 -10.17 9.29
C TYR A 63 18.19 -11.23 10.29
N ASN A 64 17.40 -12.29 10.49
CA ASN A 64 17.73 -13.37 11.39
C ASN A 64 18.90 -14.24 10.90
N LYS A 65 19.10 -14.36 9.57
CA LYS A 65 20.26 -15.07 8.99
C LYS A 65 21.58 -14.31 9.16
N LEU A 66 21.53 -13.00 9.37
CA LEU A 66 22.70 -12.12 9.55
C LEU A 66 23.12 -11.97 11.01
N ARG A 67 22.33 -12.49 11.95
CA ARG A 67 22.64 -12.59 13.38
C ARG A 67 23.18 -13.96 13.72
#